data_AF-A0A2V9QJD0-F1
#
_entry.id   AF-A0A2V9QJD0-F1
#
_cell.length_a   1.000
_cell.length_b   1.000
_cell.length_c   1.000
_cell.angle_alpha   90.00
_cell.angle_beta   90.00
_cell.angle_gamma   90.00
#
_symmetry.space_group_name_H-M   'P 1'
#
loop_
_entity.id
_entity.type
_entity.pdbx_description
1 polymer ?
#
loop_
_entity_poly.entity_id
_entity_poly.type
_entity_poly.pdbx_seq_one_letter_code
_entity_poly.pdbx_strand_id
1 'polypeptide(L)'
;MVWIHGATANFYYPSYVAIARKMASQGYRFVLGNTRMHDIGCVLADYADGSALRGGALWGLPSKEPLDIAAWIDVAEKKGHSSVVLIGHSAGGPAVRRYMAERTDKRVVGWGQASVGLALWPPRGDADELKIATEMVAARHAQDFLPNLRLSAGTFLDYAKTPDDIYDFYGIENTKPAISRVRTPPCCFLWLQGGCRLKR
;
A
#
# COMPACT_ATOMS: atom_id res chain seq x y z
N MET A 1 9.56 7.73 -11.94
CA MET A 1 8.85 6.58 -11.35
C MET A 1 8.71 6.84 -9.86
N VAL A 2 7.51 6.60 -9.31
CA VAL A 2 7.27 6.57 -7.86
C VAL A 2 7.06 5.11 -7.48
N TRP A 3 7.84 4.63 -6.53
CA TRP A 3 7.82 3.24 -6.07
C TRP A 3 7.42 3.16 -4.60
N ILE A 4 6.42 2.32 -4.32
CA ILE A 4 5.85 2.12 -2.99
C ILE A 4 6.30 0.74 -2.46
N HIS A 5 6.80 0.73 -1.23
CA HIS A 5 7.35 -0.45 -0.57
C HIS A 5 6.30 -1.53 -0.26
N GLY A 6 6.77 -2.74 0.10
CA GLY A 6 5.92 -3.80 0.65
C GLY A 6 5.72 -3.68 2.16
N ALA A 7 4.95 -4.61 2.74
CA ALA A 7 4.74 -4.67 4.18
C ALA A 7 6.08 -4.74 4.92
N THR A 8 6.15 -4.11 6.09
CA THR A 8 7.32 -4.05 6.98
C THR A 8 8.59 -3.43 6.41
N ALA A 9 8.58 -3.00 5.15
CA ALA A 9 9.71 -2.38 4.48
C ALA A 9 9.59 -0.85 4.50
N ASN A 10 10.61 -0.19 3.96
CA ASN A 10 10.72 1.26 3.88
C ASN A 10 11.53 1.66 2.62
N PHE A 11 11.64 2.95 2.33
CA PHE A 11 12.25 3.47 1.12
C PHE A 11 13.75 3.15 1.02
N TYR A 12 14.43 2.92 2.14
CA TYR A 12 15.87 2.63 2.17
C TYR A 12 16.19 1.14 2.21
N TYR A 13 15.20 0.27 1.99
CA TYR A 13 15.43 -1.16 1.89
C TYR A 13 16.45 -1.48 0.77
N PRO A 14 17.51 -2.27 1.03
CA PRO A 14 18.64 -2.39 0.11
C PRO A 14 18.28 -2.78 -1.32
N SER A 15 17.31 -3.68 -1.51
CA SER A 15 16.88 -4.11 -2.85
C SER A 15 16.17 -2.99 -3.61
N TYR A 16 15.36 -2.16 -2.95
CA TYR A 16 14.70 -1.02 -3.60
C TYR A 16 15.70 0.06 -3.98
N VAL A 17 16.68 0.33 -3.12
CA VAL A 17 17.78 1.27 -3.42
C VAL A 17 18.61 0.75 -4.60
N ALA A 18 18.89 -0.55 -4.67
CA ALA A 18 19.61 -1.15 -5.79
C ALA A 18 18.83 -1.03 -7.11
N ILE A 19 17.52 -1.30 -7.10
CA ILE A 19 16.62 -1.11 -8.25
C ILE A 19 16.63 0.37 -8.68
N ALA A 20 16.43 1.29 -7.75
CA ALA A 20 16.43 2.72 -8.02
C ALA A 20 17.75 3.19 -8.65
N ARG A 21 18.90 2.76 -8.10
CA ARG A 21 20.22 3.07 -8.66
C ARG A 21 20.41 2.50 -10.06
N LYS A 22 19.96 1.26 -10.31
CA LYS A 22 20.05 0.64 -11.63
C LYS A 22 19.19 1.37 -12.66
N MET A 23 17.98 1.77 -12.29
CA MET A 23 17.09 2.55 -13.16
C MET A 23 17.65 3.96 -13.40
N ALA A 24 18.23 4.58 -12.36
CA ALA A 24 18.90 5.88 -12.48
C ALA A 24 20.12 5.82 -13.41
N SER A 25 20.91 4.74 -13.38
CA SER A 25 22.03 4.54 -14.32
C SER A 25 21.57 4.37 -15.77
N GLN A 26 20.27 4.15 -16.01
CA GLN A 26 19.65 4.06 -17.34
C GLN A 26 18.89 5.35 -17.71
N GLY A 27 19.04 6.43 -16.93
CA GLY A 27 18.44 7.73 -17.20
C GLY A 27 17.05 7.94 -16.59
N TYR A 28 16.47 6.95 -15.90
CA TYR A 28 15.17 7.10 -15.25
C TYR A 28 15.29 7.83 -13.91
N ARG A 29 14.36 8.76 -13.65
CA ARG A 29 14.23 9.40 -12.33
C ARG A 29 13.33 8.57 -11.42
N PHE A 30 13.75 8.42 -10.17
CA PHE A 30 13.15 7.46 -9.24
C PHE A 30 12.88 8.13 -7.88
N VAL A 31 11.67 7.92 -7.37
CA VAL A 31 11.24 8.28 -6.01
C VAL A 31 10.89 6.99 -5.29
N LEU A 32 11.58 6.71 -4.19
CA LEU A 32 11.22 5.65 -3.25
C LEU A 32 10.40 6.29 -2.13
N GLY A 33 9.12 5.93 -2.04
CA GLY A 33 8.18 6.56 -1.12
C GLY A 33 7.75 5.63 0.02
N ASN A 34 7.82 6.14 1.25
CA ASN A 34 7.14 5.52 2.40
C ASN A 34 5.66 5.87 2.41
N THR A 35 4.79 4.89 2.57
CA THR A 35 3.45 5.16 3.11
C THR A 35 3.55 5.20 4.63
N ARG A 36 2.51 5.70 5.30
CA ARG A 36 2.39 5.59 6.77
C ARG A 36 2.34 4.15 7.30
N MET A 37 2.40 3.15 6.41
CA MET A 37 2.48 1.72 6.74
C MET A 37 3.90 1.15 6.60
N HIS A 38 4.93 2.01 6.50
CA HIS A 38 6.33 1.60 6.46
C HIS A 38 6.83 1.02 7.79
N ASP A 39 7.81 0.12 7.73
CA ASP A 39 8.31 -0.66 8.88
C ASP A 39 7.24 -1.53 9.56
N ILE A 40 7.63 -2.32 10.58
CA ILE A 40 6.67 -3.08 11.39
C ILE A 40 5.76 -2.11 12.16
N GLY A 41 6.37 -1.07 12.73
CA GLY A 41 5.71 0.03 13.39
C GLY A 41 6.58 1.28 13.31
N CYS A 42 5.95 2.45 13.24
CA CYS A 42 6.63 3.74 13.28
C CYS A 42 5.81 4.75 14.10
N VAL A 43 6.44 5.84 14.54
CA VAL A 43 5.73 6.98 15.14
C VAL A 43 5.47 8.00 14.03
N LEU A 44 4.18 8.29 13.79
CA LEU A 44 3.74 9.27 12.80
C LEU A 44 3.64 10.67 13.38
N ALA A 45 3.30 10.78 14.67
CA ALA A 45 3.22 12.02 15.41
C ALA A 45 3.30 11.76 16.92
N ASP A 46 3.95 12.66 17.64
CA ASP A 46 3.89 12.76 19.10
C ASP A 46 2.92 13.89 19.49
N TYR A 47 2.15 13.67 20.53
CA TYR A 47 1.20 14.63 21.07
C TYR A 47 1.69 15.24 22.38
N ALA A 48 1.20 16.43 22.71
CA ALA A 48 1.62 17.17 23.91
C ALA A 48 1.28 16.44 25.22
N ASP A 49 0.31 15.52 25.20
CA ASP A 49 -0.07 14.67 26.35
C ASP A 49 0.83 13.44 26.52
N GLY A 50 1.89 13.31 25.71
CA GLY A 50 2.83 12.19 25.72
C GLY A 50 2.34 10.96 24.98
N SER A 51 1.13 10.98 24.39
CA SER A 51 0.68 9.92 23.51
C SER A 51 1.31 10.04 22.11
N ALA A 52 1.33 8.95 21.36
CA ALA A 52 1.88 8.90 20.01
C ALA A 52 0.90 8.24 19.05
N LEU A 53 0.75 8.81 17.86
CA LEU A 53 0.09 8.17 16.74
C LEU A 53 1.07 7.20 16.09
N ARG A 54 0.79 5.89 16.14
CA ARG A 54 1.63 4.89 15.49
C ARG A 54 1.11 4.57 14.09
N GLY A 55 2.06 4.28 13.22
CA GLY A 55 1.86 3.74 11.88
C GLY A 55 2.65 2.45 11.70
N GLY A 56 2.93 2.11 10.46
CA GLY A 56 3.59 0.87 10.07
C GLY A 56 2.63 -0.27 9.79
N ALA A 57 3.17 -1.43 9.46
CA ALA A 57 2.36 -2.57 9.03
C ALA A 57 1.33 -3.01 10.08
N LEU A 58 1.61 -2.81 11.38
CA LEU A 58 0.73 -3.27 12.47
C LEU A 58 -0.22 -2.20 13.04
N TRP A 59 0.02 -0.91 12.78
CA TRP A 59 -0.79 0.21 13.31
C TRP A 59 -1.32 1.19 12.25
N GLY A 60 -0.77 1.14 11.04
CA GLY A 60 -1.16 2.00 9.94
C GLY A 60 -2.56 1.67 9.42
N LEU A 61 -3.19 2.66 8.78
CA LEU A 61 -4.51 2.52 8.16
C LEU A 61 -4.34 2.45 6.63
N PRO A 62 -4.57 1.29 5.99
CA PRO A 62 -4.48 1.12 4.53
C PRO A 62 -5.30 2.14 3.75
N SER A 63 -6.46 2.56 4.28
CA SER A 63 -7.32 3.58 3.67
C SER A 63 -6.71 4.96 3.54
N LYS A 64 -5.59 5.20 4.21
CA LYS A 64 -4.90 6.48 4.19
C LYS A 64 -3.64 6.47 3.33
N GLU A 65 -3.16 5.32 2.88
CA GLU A 65 -2.01 5.23 1.97
C GLU A 65 -2.16 6.03 0.66
N PRO A 66 -3.38 6.20 0.07
CA PRO A 66 -3.55 7.06 -1.09
C PRO A 66 -3.14 8.53 -0.86
N LEU A 67 -3.18 9.02 0.39
CA LEU A 67 -2.70 10.36 0.74
C LEU A 67 -1.17 10.43 0.63
N ASP A 68 -0.49 9.39 1.09
CA ASP A 68 0.96 9.32 1.10
C ASP A 68 1.50 9.18 -0.34
N ILE A 69 0.81 8.39 -1.18
CA ILE A 69 1.12 8.28 -2.61
C ILE A 69 0.95 9.64 -3.31
N ALA A 70 -0.14 10.37 -3.04
CA ALA A 70 -0.34 11.71 -3.61
C ALA A 70 0.82 12.65 -3.24
N ALA A 71 1.25 12.64 -1.97
CA ALA A 71 2.37 13.45 -1.51
C ALA A 71 3.69 13.12 -2.24
N TRP A 72 3.97 11.84 -2.52
CA TRP A 72 5.16 11.46 -3.30
C TRP A 72 5.09 11.88 -4.77
N ILE A 73 3.89 11.91 -5.35
CA ILE A 73 3.69 12.45 -6.70
C ILE A 73 3.92 13.98 -6.69
N ASP A 74 3.46 14.68 -5.66
CA ASP A 74 3.73 16.12 -5.48
C ASP A 74 5.23 16.39 -5.33
N VAL A 75 5.97 15.51 -4.65
CA VAL A 75 7.44 15.59 -4.58
C VAL A 75 8.06 15.45 -5.97
N ALA A 76 7.60 14.51 -6.79
CA ALA A 76 8.09 14.34 -8.16
C ALA A 76 7.79 15.59 -9.02
N GLU A 77 6.58 16.14 -8.92
CA GLU A 77 6.17 17.36 -9.63
C GLU A 77 7.00 18.57 -9.21
N LYS A 78 7.22 18.78 -7.91
CA LYS A 78 8.09 19.85 -7.39
C LYS A 78 9.55 19.71 -7.85
N LYS A 79 9.96 18.52 -8.30
CA LYS A 79 11.27 18.26 -8.91
C LYS A 79 11.26 18.39 -10.44
N GLY A 80 10.17 18.90 -11.03
CA GLY A 80 10.04 19.18 -12.46
C GLY A 80 9.48 18.03 -13.28
N HIS A 81 8.88 17.01 -12.66
CA HIS A 81 8.28 15.89 -13.37
C HIS A 81 6.75 16.01 -13.44
N SER A 82 6.24 16.41 -14.59
CA SER A 82 4.79 16.54 -14.87
C SER A 82 4.08 15.20 -15.07
N SER A 83 4.83 14.09 -15.14
CA SER A 83 4.29 12.75 -15.36
C SER A 83 5.09 11.70 -14.61
N VAL A 84 4.37 10.72 -14.04
CA VAL A 84 4.94 9.63 -13.27
C VAL A 84 4.37 8.28 -13.68
N VAL A 85 5.20 7.25 -13.54
CA VAL A 85 4.76 5.85 -13.46
C VAL A 85 4.75 5.44 -11.99
N LEU A 86 3.64 4.89 -11.51
CA LEU A 86 3.43 4.48 -10.11
C LEU A 86 3.54 2.96 -9.97
N ILE A 87 4.50 2.47 -9.18
CA ILE A 87 4.72 1.04 -8.97
C ILE A 87 4.55 0.67 -7.49
N GLY A 88 3.77 -0.37 -7.21
CA GLY A 88 3.60 -0.92 -5.86
C GLY A 88 4.23 -2.32 -5.73
N HIS A 89 5.11 -2.52 -4.76
CA HIS A 89 5.68 -3.84 -4.46
C HIS A 89 4.94 -4.53 -3.30
N SER A 90 4.59 -5.81 -3.45
CA SER A 90 3.90 -6.60 -2.41
C SER A 90 2.69 -5.82 -1.84
N ALA A 91 2.67 -5.48 -0.54
CA ALA A 91 1.59 -4.69 0.07
C ALA A 91 1.43 -3.26 -0.50
N GLY A 92 2.48 -2.67 -1.10
CA GLY A 92 2.36 -1.43 -1.85
C GLY A 92 1.53 -1.57 -3.13
N GLY A 93 1.33 -2.79 -3.62
CA GLY A 93 0.43 -3.09 -4.74
C GLY A 93 -1.01 -2.71 -4.45
N PRO A 94 -1.65 -3.27 -3.42
CA PRO A 94 -2.96 -2.83 -2.92
C PRO A 94 -3.07 -1.31 -2.68
N ALA A 95 -2.04 -0.68 -2.12
CA ALA A 95 -2.02 0.78 -1.94
C ALA A 95 -2.12 1.54 -3.28
N VAL A 96 -1.34 1.11 -4.28
CA VAL A 96 -1.39 1.66 -5.64
C VAL A 96 -2.72 1.38 -6.33
N ARG A 97 -3.26 0.16 -6.21
CA ARG A 97 -4.60 -0.21 -6.73
C ARG A 97 -5.67 0.74 -6.19
N ARG A 98 -5.67 0.93 -4.86
CA ARG A 98 -6.60 1.82 -4.18
C ARG A 98 -6.44 3.26 -4.65
N TYR A 99 -5.22 3.76 -4.75
CA TYR A 99 -4.95 5.09 -5.29
C TYR A 99 -5.52 5.26 -6.71
N MET A 100 -5.24 4.33 -7.62
CA MET A 100 -5.72 4.38 -9.00
C MET A 100 -7.25 4.27 -9.10
N ALA A 101 -7.89 3.54 -8.17
CA ALA A 101 -9.34 3.36 -8.13
C ALA A 101 -10.10 4.56 -7.56
N GLU A 102 -9.51 5.24 -6.57
CA GLU A 102 -10.15 6.34 -5.83
C GLU A 102 -9.81 7.72 -6.42
N ARG A 103 -8.73 7.83 -7.21
CA ARG A 103 -8.22 9.11 -7.71
C ARG A 103 -7.99 9.10 -9.21
N THR A 104 -8.43 10.17 -9.85
CA THR A 104 -8.07 10.48 -11.24
C THR A 104 -6.95 11.53 -11.25
N ASP A 105 -5.72 11.09 -10.99
CA ASP A 105 -4.55 11.97 -11.06
C ASP A 105 -3.93 11.92 -12.47
N LYS A 106 -4.10 13.01 -13.23
CA LYS A 106 -3.62 13.13 -14.62
C LYS A 106 -2.10 13.04 -14.74
N ARG A 107 -1.35 13.24 -13.63
CA ARG A 107 0.11 13.11 -13.60
C ARG A 107 0.53 11.64 -13.67
N VAL A 108 -0.34 10.69 -13.31
CA VAL A 108 -0.05 9.26 -13.39
C VAL A 108 -0.35 8.76 -14.80
N VAL A 109 0.70 8.61 -15.61
CA VAL A 109 0.63 8.17 -17.02
C VAL A 109 0.76 6.67 -17.18
N GLY A 110 1.11 5.98 -16.10
CA GLY A 110 1.26 4.53 -16.06
C GLY A 110 1.30 4.03 -14.63
N TRP A 111 0.92 2.79 -14.42
CA TRP A 111 1.04 2.15 -13.11
C TRP A 111 1.34 0.67 -13.22
N GLY A 112 1.81 0.05 -12.14
CA GLY A 112 2.18 -1.36 -12.17
C GLY A 112 2.45 -1.93 -10.79
N GLN A 113 2.73 -3.22 -10.78
CA GLN A 113 2.92 -3.98 -9.55
C GLN A 113 4.08 -4.96 -9.67
N ALA A 114 4.76 -5.17 -8.55
CA ALA A 114 5.85 -6.11 -8.43
C ALA A 114 5.59 -7.09 -7.29
N SER A 115 5.59 -8.40 -7.59
CA SER A 115 5.41 -9.46 -6.59
C SER A 115 4.10 -9.35 -5.82
N VAL A 116 2.99 -9.09 -6.54
CA VAL A 116 1.66 -8.94 -5.96
C VAL A 116 0.73 -9.99 -6.55
N GLY A 117 0.11 -10.79 -5.69
CA GLY A 117 -0.90 -11.76 -6.08
C GLY A 117 -2.22 -11.09 -6.53
N LEU A 118 -3.04 -11.86 -7.22
CA LEU A 118 -4.44 -11.48 -7.46
C LEU A 118 -5.34 -11.83 -6.26
N ALA A 119 -4.86 -12.66 -5.34
CA ALA A 119 -5.62 -13.14 -4.18
C ALA A 119 -6.19 -12.01 -3.33
N LEU A 120 -7.40 -12.28 -2.80
CA LEU A 120 -8.10 -11.43 -1.84
C LEU A 120 -7.38 -11.48 -0.48
N TRP A 121 -6.61 -10.44 -0.18
CA TRP A 121 -5.79 -10.36 1.03
C TRP A 121 -5.77 -8.93 1.60
N PRO A 122 -5.84 -8.76 2.93
CA PRO A 122 -6.07 -9.79 3.96
C PRO A 122 -7.54 -10.26 4.01
N PRO A 123 -7.84 -11.46 4.56
CA PRO A 123 -9.19 -11.89 4.90
C PRO A 123 -9.86 -10.82 5.74
N ARG A 124 -11.17 -10.70 5.58
CA ARG A 124 -11.97 -9.71 6.31
C ARG A 124 -12.14 -10.01 7.81
N GLY A 125 -11.57 -11.13 8.28
CA GLY A 125 -11.75 -11.63 9.63
C GLY A 125 -13.13 -12.21 9.88
N ASP A 126 -13.29 -12.91 10.99
CA ASP A 126 -14.58 -13.47 11.39
C ASP A 126 -15.47 -12.47 12.16
N ALA A 127 -16.72 -12.86 12.42
CA ALA A 127 -17.70 -11.99 13.07
C ALA A 127 -17.29 -11.57 14.49
N ASP A 128 -16.58 -12.44 15.22
CA ASP A 128 -16.15 -12.18 16.59
C ASP A 128 -14.98 -11.19 16.61
N GLU A 129 -13.99 -11.39 15.73
CA GLU A 129 -12.88 -10.45 15.55
C GLU A 129 -13.38 -9.05 15.14
N LEU A 130 -14.36 -8.99 14.22
CA LEU A 130 -14.99 -7.73 13.80
C LEU A 130 -15.73 -7.03 14.94
N LYS A 131 -16.46 -7.79 15.75
CA LYS A 131 -17.15 -7.27 16.92
C LYS A 131 -16.15 -6.70 17.93
N ILE A 132 -15.13 -7.47 18.31
CA ILE A 132 -14.09 -7.04 19.25
C ILE A 132 -13.37 -5.79 18.74
N ALA A 133 -12.93 -5.78 17.48
CA ALA A 133 -12.25 -4.62 16.89
C ALA A 133 -13.15 -3.37 16.88
N THR A 134 -14.43 -3.53 16.58
CA THR A 134 -15.41 -2.43 16.59
C THR A 134 -15.59 -1.87 18.00
N GLU A 135 -15.75 -2.73 19.01
CA GLU A 135 -15.88 -2.32 20.42
C GLU A 135 -14.61 -1.62 20.92
N MET A 136 -13.43 -2.15 20.62
CA MET A 136 -12.15 -1.53 20.98
C MET A 136 -11.99 -0.15 20.34
N VAL A 137 -12.28 0.00 19.05
CA VAL A 137 -12.20 1.30 18.37
C VAL A 137 -13.19 2.31 18.97
N ALA A 138 -14.42 1.88 19.27
CA ALA A 138 -15.42 2.73 19.93
C ALA A 138 -14.98 3.18 21.34
N ALA A 139 -14.27 2.31 22.06
CA ALA A 139 -13.69 2.60 23.37
C ALA A 139 -12.33 3.34 23.31
N ARG A 140 -11.92 3.85 22.14
CA ARG A 140 -10.64 4.56 21.90
C ARG A 140 -9.38 3.71 22.04
N HIS A 141 -9.51 2.39 21.93
CA HIS A 141 -8.41 1.42 21.92
C HIS A 141 -8.00 1.00 20.49
N ALA A 142 -8.11 1.90 19.52
CA ALA A 142 -7.82 1.59 18.11
C ALA A 142 -6.34 1.23 17.86
N GLN A 143 -5.42 1.73 18.68
CA GLN A 143 -3.98 1.48 18.55
C GLN A 143 -3.51 0.24 19.34
N ASP A 144 -4.42 -0.39 20.08
CA ASP A 144 -4.14 -1.62 20.82
C ASP A 144 -4.34 -2.83 19.92
N PHE A 145 -3.55 -3.88 20.16
CA PHE A 145 -3.65 -5.12 19.39
C PHE A 145 -4.90 -5.89 19.76
N LEU A 146 -5.48 -6.55 18.76
CA LEU A 146 -6.52 -7.56 19.00
C LEU A 146 -5.92 -8.73 19.81
N PRO A 147 -6.72 -9.39 20.67
CA PRO A 147 -6.21 -10.43 21.59
C PRO A 147 -5.41 -11.55 20.92
N ASN A 148 -5.79 -11.94 19.70
CA ASN A 148 -5.19 -13.08 18.98
C ASN A 148 -4.40 -12.67 17.73
N LEU A 149 -4.30 -11.37 17.43
CA LEU A 149 -3.65 -10.89 16.23
C LEU A 149 -2.57 -9.86 16.58
N ARG A 150 -1.42 -9.96 15.92
CA ARG A 150 -0.38 -8.92 15.97
C ARG A 150 -0.75 -7.78 15.02
N LEU A 151 -1.95 -7.23 15.18
CA LEU A 151 -2.52 -6.17 14.36
C LEU A 151 -3.40 -5.29 15.25
N SER A 152 -3.28 -3.96 15.11
CA SER A 152 -4.11 -3.05 15.88
C SER A 152 -5.58 -3.18 15.50
N ALA A 153 -6.49 -2.96 16.45
CA ALA A 153 -7.93 -2.99 16.21
C ALA A 153 -8.33 -2.01 15.08
N GLY A 154 -7.70 -0.84 15.03
CA GLY A 154 -7.90 0.16 13.98
C GLY A 154 -7.47 -0.35 12.61
N THR A 155 -6.27 -0.92 12.50
CA THR A 155 -5.76 -1.48 11.23
C THR A 155 -6.62 -2.64 10.73
N PHE A 156 -6.97 -3.57 11.62
CA PHE A 156 -7.83 -4.70 11.28
C PHE A 156 -9.19 -4.24 10.75
N LEU A 157 -9.84 -3.32 11.48
CA LEU A 157 -11.15 -2.82 11.09
C LEU A 157 -11.10 -2.02 9.78
N ASP A 158 -10.01 -1.31 9.51
CA ASP A 158 -9.81 -0.59 8.25
C ASP A 158 -9.63 -1.53 7.06
N TYR A 159 -8.90 -2.65 7.23
CA TYR A 159 -8.85 -3.71 6.22
C TYR A 159 -10.23 -4.32 5.97
N ALA A 160 -10.93 -4.72 7.04
CA ALA A 160 -12.24 -5.37 6.92
C ALA A 160 -13.29 -4.48 6.24
N LYS A 161 -13.20 -3.16 6.44
CA LYS A 161 -14.09 -2.16 5.84
C LYS A 161 -13.65 -1.69 4.44
N THR A 162 -12.60 -2.30 3.86
CA THR A 162 -12.21 -2.00 2.48
C THR A 162 -13.39 -2.30 1.55
N PRO A 163 -13.85 -1.33 0.73
CA PRO A 163 -14.97 -1.55 -0.19
C PRO A 163 -14.75 -2.76 -1.10
N ASP A 164 -15.82 -3.51 -1.40
CA ASP A 164 -15.74 -4.79 -2.15
C ASP A 164 -15.06 -4.66 -3.51
N ASP A 165 -15.27 -3.54 -4.19
CA ASP A 165 -14.66 -3.25 -5.50
C ASP A 165 -13.18 -2.91 -5.41
N ILE A 166 -12.71 -2.34 -4.30
CA ILE A 166 -11.30 -2.11 -4.01
C ILE A 166 -10.63 -3.40 -3.54
N TYR A 167 -11.31 -4.16 -2.68
CA TYR A 167 -10.83 -5.41 -2.12
C TYR A 167 -10.61 -6.45 -3.23
N ASP A 168 -11.64 -6.65 -4.05
CA ASP A 168 -11.55 -7.42 -5.28
C ASP A 168 -11.34 -6.50 -6.48
N PHE A 169 -10.18 -5.85 -6.49
CA PHE A 169 -9.82 -4.85 -7.49
C PHE A 169 -9.90 -5.37 -8.93
N TYR A 170 -9.65 -6.68 -9.15
CA TYR A 170 -9.64 -7.30 -10.48
C TYR A 170 -10.94 -8.01 -10.87
N GLY A 171 -11.86 -8.24 -9.92
CA GLY A 171 -13.12 -8.90 -10.19
C GLY A 171 -12.99 -10.41 -10.29
N ILE A 172 -12.24 -11.03 -9.37
CA ILE A 172 -12.22 -12.49 -9.21
C ILE A 172 -13.60 -13.00 -8.84
N GLU A 173 -14.28 -12.30 -7.94
CA GLU A 173 -15.59 -12.63 -7.38
C GLU A 173 -16.62 -11.50 -7.62
N ASN A 174 -16.15 -10.26 -7.76
CA ASN A 174 -16.97 -9.06 -7.89
C ASN A 174 -17.24 -8.71 -9.36
N THR A 175 -18.53 -8.51 -9.68
CA THR A 175 -18.99 -8.12 -11.02
C THR A 175 -18.81 -6.63 -11.34
N LYS A 176 -18.46 -5.82 -10.34
CA LYS A 176 -18.20 -4.38 -10.48
C LYS A 176 -16.81 -4.01 -9.93
N PRO A 177 -15.72 -4.57 -10.48
CA PRO A 177 -14.40 -4.39 -9.91
C PRO A 177 -13.82 -3.00 -10.17
N ALA A 178 -12.99 -2.51 -9.27
CA ALA A 178 -12.42 -1.17 -9.38
C ALA A 178 -11.52 -0.95 -10.60
N ILE A 179 -10.90 -2.01 -11.14
CA ILE A 179 -10.10 -1.88 -12.37
C ILE A 179 -10.92 -1.32 -13.54
N SER A 180 -12.23 -1.59 -13.60
CA SER A 180 -13.11 -1.15 -14.71
C SER A 180 -13.23 0.37 -14.85
N ARG A 181 -12.94 1.13 -13.78
CA ARG A 181 -12.96 2.60 -13.79
C ARG A 181 -11.57 3.22 -13.90
N VAL A 182 -10.49 2.44 -13.84
CA VAL A 182 -9.12 2.93 -13.98
C VAL A 182 -8.84 3.19 -15.46
N ARG A 183 -8.63 4.46 -15.82
CA ARG A 183 -8.41 4.88 -17.22
C ARG A 183 -6.93 4.88 -17.62
N THR A 184 -6.02 4.99 -16.65
CA THR A 184 -4.58 4.97 -16.92
C THR A 184 -4.14 3.54 -17.22
N PRO A 185 -3.41 3.30 -18.32
CA PRO A 185 -2.98 1.95 -18.68
C PRO A 185 -2.02 1.36 -17.62
N PRO A 186 -2.17 0.08 -17.27
CA PRO A 186 -1.16 -0.64 -16.50
C PRO A 186 0.06 -0.90 -17.39
N CYS A 187 1.25 -0.49 -16.95
CA CYS A 187 2.51 -0.58 -17.69
C CYS A 187 3.36 -1.79 -17.30
N CYS A 188 3.10 -2.46 -16.17
CA CYS A 188 3.90 -3.62 -15.74
C CYS A 188 3.16 -4.52 -14.72
N PHE A 189 3.15 -5.83 -15.00
CA PHE A 189 2.93 -6.89 -14.02
C PHE A 189 4.23 -7.69 -13.90
N LEU A 190 5.05 -7.41 -12.90
CA LEU A 190 6.20 -8.25 -12.61
C LEU A 190 5.77 -9.37 -11.66
N TRP A 191 5.31 -10.47 -12.26
CA TRP A 191 5.09 -11.73 -11.55
C TRP A 191 6.42 -12.48 -11.47
N LEU A 192 7.05 -12.50 -10.29
CA LEU A 192 8.10 -13.48 -10.03
C LEU A 192 7.41 -14.82 -9.78
N GLN A 193 7.27 -15.64 -10.83
CA GLN A 193 7.03 -17.06 -10.62
C GLN A 193 8.24 -17.60 -9.86
N GLY A 194 8.00 -18.16 -8.67
CA GLY A 194 9.04 -18.81 -7.88
C GLY A 194 9.75 -19.88 -8.70
N GLY A 195 11.07 -19.74 -8.80
CA GLY A 195 12.02 -20.85 -8.95
C GLY A 195 11.79 -21.84 -10.09
N CYS A 196 12.03 -21.43 -11.34
CA CYS A 196 12.53 -22.40 -12.32
C CYS A 196 14.00 -22.66 -11.98
N ARG A 197 14.28 -23.78 -11.30
CA ARG A 197 15.65 -24.30 -11.22
C ARG A 197 16.12 -24.52 -12.66
N LEU A 198 17.08 -23.71 -13.11
CA LEU A 198 18.00 -24.13 -14.16
C LEU A 198 18.72 -25.38 -13.63
N LYS A 199 18.24 -26.56 -14.03
CA LYS A 199 19.10 -27.74 -14.04
C LYS A 199 20.26 -27.39 -14.97
N ARG A 200 21.45 -27.25 -14.37
CA ARG A 200 22.70 -27.42 -15.09
C ARG A 200 22.84 -28.88 -15.47
#